data_AF-A0A7S3I2L2-F1
#
_entry.id   AF-A0A7S3I2L2-F1
#
_cell.length_a   1.000
_cell.length_b   1.000
_cell.length_c   1.000
_cell.angle_alpha   90.00
_cell.angle_beta   90.00
_cell.angle_gamma   90.00
#
_symmetry.space_group_name_H-M   'P 1'
#
loop_
_entity.id
_entity.type
_entity.pdbx_description
1 polymer ?
#
loop_
_entity_poly.entity_id
_entity_poly.type
_entity_poly.pdbx_seq_one_letter_code
_entity_poly.pdbx_strand_id
1 'polypeptide(L)'
;MNNMRSKLDRACQGMEDLASKGPMRPEELRGLDNLDEYVQSEDLTVINGLKKMPPRVGTREVRDEHNYRTGWLVSEELSNQMLEEAMKGKQLIHKTQVDRKVPLKFEVIEQQLDIFKGLVMMAYPGYHGLGEWEPIRFLLEEPEDDHPECLVLEKTSLWIVSKELQAPKLFKDYFGTNEKQKFVAKLQARGAGAPQ
;
A
#
# COMPACT_ATOMS: atom_id res chain seq x y z
N MET A 1 6.37 -11.52 8.37
CA MET A 1 7.37 -10.48 8.72
C MET A 1 6.96 -9.26 7.93
N ASN A 2 6.41 -8.27 8.61
CA ASN A 2 5.54 -7.27 7.98
C ASN A 2 6.37 -6.06 7.57
N ASN A 3 6.37 -5.72 6.28
CA ASN A 3 7.08 -4.54 5.80
C ASN A 3 6.21 -3.28 6.00
N MET A 4 6.04 -2.91 7.27
CA MET A 4 5.25 -1.75 7.72
C MET A 4 5.69 -0.44 7.06
N ARG A 5 6.99 -0.32 6.77
CA ARG A 5 7.54 0.84 6.05
C ARG A 5 6.97 0.94 4.63
N SER A 6 6.98 -0.17 3.88
CA SER A 6 6.42 -0.20 2.53
C SER A 6 4.90 -0.04 2.53
N LYS A 7 4.21 -0.56 3.56
CA LYS A 7 2.77 -0.32 3.72
C LYS A 7 2.46 1.16 3.89
N LEU A 8 3.18 1.85 4.78
CA LEU A 8 3.02 3.29 4.99
C LEU A 8 3.34 4.08 3.71
N ASP A 9 4.40 3.71 2.97
CA ASP A 9 4.76 4.35 1.71
C ASP A 9 3.63 4.26 0.66
N ARG A 10 3.10 3.05 0.45
CA ARG A 10 1.97 2.82 -0.45
C ARG A 10 0.70 3.54 0.02
N ALA A 11 0.46 3.59 1.33
CA ALA A 11 -0.67 4.31 1.89
C ALA A 11 -0.54 5.83 1.68
N CYS A 12 0.67 6.38 1.79
CA CYS A 12 0.92 7.80 1.47
C CYS A 12 0.57 8.09 0.00
N GLN A 13 0.98 7.22 -0.93
CA GLN A 13 0.62 7.37 -2.35
C GLN A 13 -0.90 7.29 -2.55
N GLY A 14 -1.56 6.32 -1.92
CA GLY A 14 -3.01 6.19 -1.99
C GLY A 14 -3.76 7.42 -1.45
N MET A 15 -3.28 8.02 -0.36
CA MET A 15 -3.82 9.27 0.20
C MET A 15 -3.65 10.44 -0.76
N GLU A 16 -2.47 10.60 -1.36
CA GLU A 16 -2.19 11.66 -2.34
C GLU A 16 -3.06 11.55 -3.58
N ASP A 17 -3.17 10.34 -4.14
CA ASP A 17 -3.97 10.10 -5.32
C ASP A 17 -5.46 10.33 -5.03
N LEU A 18 -5.95 9.91 -3.85
CA LEU A 18 -7.34 10.11 -3.44
C LEU A 18 -7.65 11.60 -3.23
N ALA A 19 -6.75 12.34 -2.58
CA ALA A 19 -6.91 13.77 -2.35
C ALA A 19 -6.80 14.61 -3.63
N SER A 20 -5.98 14.19 -4.61
CA SER A 20 -5.72 14.97 -5.83
C SER A 20 -6.65 14.64 -7.00
N LYS A 21 -7.10 13.38 -7.12
CA LYS A 21 -7.85 12.89 -8.27
C LYS A 21 -9.12 12.10 -7.90
N GLY A 22 -9.46 11.99 -6.62
CA GLY A 22 -10.67 11.29 -6.17
C GLY A 22 -10.58 9.77 -6.29
N PRO A 23 -11.67 9.03 -6.02
CA PRO A 23 -11.68 7.56 -6.02
C PRO A 23 -11.27 6.93 -7.35
N MET A 24 -10.73 5.71 -7.30
CA MET A 24 -10.36 4.94 -8.49
C MET A 24 -11.59 4.40 -9.24
N ARG A 25 -11.58 4.52 -10.56
CA ARG A 25 -12.63 3.93 -11.42
C ARG A 25 -12.58 2.40 -11.38
N PRO A 26 -13.71 1.72 -11.66
CA PRO A 26 -13.73 0.28 -11.96
C PRO A 26 -12.73 -0.06 -13.07
N GLU A 27 -12.17 -1.26 -13.02
CA GLU A 27 -11.15 -1.72 -13.98
C GLU A 27 -11.59 -1.56 -15.43
N GLU A 28 -12.86 -1.82 -15.70
CA GLU A 28 -13.49 -1.73 -17.03
C GLU A 28 -13.52 -0.32 -17.62
N LEU A 29 -13.38 0.71 -16.78
CA LEU A 29 -13.50 2.12 -17.18
C LEU A 29 -12.17 2.89 -17.12
N ARG A 30 -11.09 2.26 -16.63
CA ARG A 30 -9.79 2.92 -16.48
C ARG A 30 -9.17 3.17 -17.84
N GLY A 31 -8.65 4.38 -18.06
CA GLY A 31 -8.01 4.75 -19.33
C GLY A 31 -8.99 5.12 -20.44
N LEU A 32 -10.30 4.90 -20.25
CA LEU A 32 -11.31 5.23 -21.25
C LEU A 32 -11.78 6.69 -21.10
N ASP A 33 -11.87 7.38 -22.23
CA ASP A 33 -12.59 8.65 -22.36
C ASP A 33 -13.94 8.42 -23.06
N ASN A 34 -14.74 9.50 -23.18
CA ASN A 34 -15.99 9.53 -23.96
C ASN A 34 -16.89 8.30 -23.75
N LEU A 35 -17.13 7.93 -22.48
CA LEU A 35 -17.89 6.73 -22.11
C LEU A 35 -19.28 6.67 -22.77
N ASP A 36 -19.87 7.82 -23.09
CA ASP A 36 -21.15 7.93 -23.78
C ASP A 36 -21.13 7.29 -25.18
N GLU A 37 -20.01 7.34 -25.90
CA GLU A 37 -19.88 6.73 -27.23
C GLU A 37 -19.93 5.20 -27.14
N TYR A 38 -19.27 4.63 -26.13
CA TYR A 38 -19.29 3.18 -25.85
C TYR A 38 -20.67 2.69 -25.42
N VAL A 39 -21.41 3.52 -24.68
CA VAL A 39 -22.80 3.22 -24.32
C VAL A 39 -23.70 3.25 -25.57
N GLN A 40 -23.50 4.21 -26.48
CA GLN A 40 -24.23 4.26 -27.76
C GLN A 40 -23.91 3.07 -28.66
N SER A 41 -22.68 2.55 -28.63
CA SER A 41 -22.29 1.33 -29.35
C SER A 41 -22.68 0.03 -28.63
N GLU A 42 -23.46 0.11 -27.55
CA GLU A 42 -23.92 -1.03 -26.74
C GLU A 42 -22.77 -1.90 -26.17
N ASP A 43 -21.62 -1.30 -25.83
CA ASP A 43 -20.52 -2.04 -25.21
C ASP A 43 -20.88 -2.46 -23.79
N LEU A 44 -21.13 -3.76 -23.63
CA LEU A 44 -21.52 -4.38 -22.36
C LEU A 44 -20.45 -4.20 -21.27
N THR A 45 -19.17 -4.12 -21.62
CA THR A 45 -18.07 -3.93 -20.65
C THR A 45 -18.19 -2.57 -19.98
N VAL A 46 -18.37 -1.52 -20.78
CA VAL A 46 -18.52 -0.15 -20.29
C VAL A 46 -19.83 0.02 -19.52
N ILE A 47 -20.94 -0.51 -20.05
CA ILE A 47 -22.25 -0.44 -19.39
C ILE A 47 -22.20 -1.13 -18.01
N ASN A 48 -21.53 -2.28 -17.90
CA ASN A 48 -21.39 -2.97 -16.63
C ASN A 48 -20.40 -2.27 -15.70
N GLY A 49 -19.31 -1.69 -16.23
CA GLY A 49 -18.40 -0.85 -15.48
C GLY A 49 -19.08 0.37 -14.86
N LEU A 50 -19.96 1.04 -15.61
CA LEU A 50 -20.73 2.19 -15.13
C LEU A 50 -21.64 1.84 -13.95
N LYS A 51 -22.21 0.63 -13.92
CA LYS A 51 -23.00 0.15 -12.77
C LYS A 51 -22.15 -0.07 -11.51
N LYS A 52 -20.84 -0.33 -11.66
CA LYS A 52 -19.89 -0.51 -10.56
C LYS A 52 -19.29 0.80 -10.07
N MET A 53 -19.55 1.93 -10.75
CA MET A 53 -18.99 3.22 -10.33
C MET A 53 -19.39 3.53 -8.89
N PRO A 54 -18.45 4.01 -8.06
CA PRO A 54 -18.81 4.45 -6.73
C PRO A 54 -19.82 5.60 -6.82
N PRO A 55 -20.66 5.80 -5.79
CA PRO A 55 -21.51 6.98 -5.74
C PRO A 55 -20.65 8.24 -5.82
N ARG A 56 -21.17 9.29 -6.45
CA ARG A 56 -20.47 10.58 -6.53
C ARG A 56 -20.37 11.18 -5.13
N VAL A 57 -19.20 11.02 -4.51
CA VAL A 57 -18.85 11.61 -3.22
C VAL A 57 -17.82 12.70 -3.49
N GLY A 58 -18.20 13.95 -3.25
CA GLY A 58 -17.32 15.09 -3.48
C GLY A 58 -18.06 16.39 -3.81
N THR A 59 -17.47 17.51 -3.43
CA THR A 59 -17.98 18.86 -3.73
C THR A 59 -17.25 19.50 -4.91
N ARG A 60 -16.15 18.89 -5.35
CA ARG A 60 -15.25 19.43 -6.37
C ARG A 60 -14.95 18.38 -7.43
N GLU A 61 -14.56 18.87 -8.61
CA GLU A 61 -14.21 18.02 -9.75
C GLU A 61 -12.88 18.47 -10.36
N VAL A 62 -11.98 17.53 -10.58
CA VAL A 62 -10.68 17.75 -11.20
C VAL A 62 -10.47 16.67 -12.25
N ARG A 63 -10.14 17.07 -13.47
CA ARG A 63 -9.86 16.11 -14.54
C ARG A 63 -8.62 15.27 -14.20
N ASP A 64 -8.77 13.96 -14.32
CA ASP A 64 -7.65 13.03 -14.39
C ASP A 64 -7.22 12.87 -15.84
N GLU A 65 -5.94 13.13 -16.13
CA GLU A 65 -5.40 13.10 -17.50
C GLU A 65 -5.40 11.69 -18.07
N HIS A 66 -5.25 10.69 -17.21
CA HIS A 66 -5.17 9.28 -17.59
C HIS A 66 -6.51 8.56 -17.50
N ASN A 67 -7.57 9.19 -17.00
CA ASN A 67 -8.89 8.58 -16.80
C ASN A 67 -8.88 7.30 -15.93
N TYR A 68 -7.96 7.19 -14.97
CA TYR A 68 -7.92 6.08 -14.01
C TYR A 68 -8.80 6.37 -12.78
N ARG A 69 -8.93 7.65 -12.41
CA ARG A 69 -9.71 8.10 -11.26
C ARG A 69 -10.94 8.89 -11.69
N THR A 70 -11.92 8.99 -10.79
CA THR A 70 -13.20 9.65 -11.06
C THR A 70 -13.05 11.16 -11.21
N GLY A 71 -12.06 11.76 -10.57
CA GLY A 71 -11.91 13.21 -10.50
C GLY A 71 -12.83 13.87 -9.46
N TRP A 72 -13.57 13.09 -8.67
CA TRP A 72 -14.50 13.63 -7.67
C TRP A 72 -13.80 13.78 -6.33
N LEU A 73 -13.54 15.03 -5.95
CA LEU A 73 -12.78 15.37 -4.76
C LEU A 73 -13.72 15.80 -3.63
N VAL A 74 -13.32 15.45 -2.41
CA VAL A 74 -13.92 15.96 -1.17
C VAL A 74 -13.61 17.46 -0.98
N SER A 75 -13.99 18.02 0.17
CA SER A 75 -13.70 19.42 0.47
C SER A 75 -12.21 19.72 0.36
N GLU A 76 -11.89 20.97 0.01
CA GLU A 76 -10.50 21.43 -0.13
C GLU A 76 -9.71 21.26 1.16
N GLU A 77 -10.34 21.63 2.28
CA GLU A 77 -9.76 21.49 3.62
C GLU A 77 -9.36 20.03 3.90
N LEU A 78 -10.25 19.08 3.66
CA LEU A 78 -9.99 17.67 3.92
C LEU A 78 -8.96 17.10 2.94
N SER A 79 -9.01 17.50 1.67
CA SER A 79 -8.01 17.10 0.68
C SER A 79 -6.61 17.60 1.07
N ASN A 80 -6.50 18.83 1.57
CA ASN A 80 -5.24 19.38 2.05
C ASN A 80 -4.73 18.65 3.29
N GLN A 81 -5.61 18.34 4.25
CA GLN A 81 -5.24 17.53 5.43
C GLN A 81 -4.71 16.15 5.03
N MET A 82 -5.34 15.49 4.05
CA MET A 82 -4.86 14.21 3.52
C MET A 82 -3.46 14.32 2.89
N LEU A 83 -3.20 15.37 2.11
CA LEU A 83 -1.89 15.62 1.50
C LEU A 83 -0.82 15.96 2.54
N GLU A 84 -1.15 16.76 3.55
CA GLU A 84 -0.24 17.10 4.64
C GLU A 84 0.16 15.86 5.45
N GLU A 85 -0.81 15.02 5.81
CA GLU A 85 -0.54 13.78 6.53
C GLU A 85 0.24 12.76 5.67
N ALA A 86 -0.02 12.70 4.36
CA ALA A 86 0.77 11.87 3.44
C ALA A 86 2.23 12.34 3.38
N MET A 87 2.48 13.66 3.34
CA MET A 87 3.83 14.22 3.40
C MET A 87 4.54 13.88 4.72
N LYS A 88 3.84 13.98 5.86
CA LYS A 88 4.38 13.57 7.17
C LYS A 88 4.74 12.09 7.17
N GLY A 89 3.86 11.23 6.65
CA GLY A 89 4.11 9.81 6.47
C GLY A 89 5.36 9.52 5.65
N LYS A 90 5.53 10.17 4.48
CA LYS A 90 6.74 10.06 3.66
C LYS A 90 7.98 10.52 4.40
N GLN A 91 7.91 11.60 5.18
CA GLN A 91 9.03 12.10 5.97
C GLN A 91 9.44 11.14 7.10
N LEU A 92 8.49 10.43 7.71
CA LEU A 92 8.76 9.41 8.74
C LEU A 92 9.61 8.27 8.19
N ILE A 93 9.38 7.85 6.94
CA ILE A 93 10.09 6.72 6.30
C ILE A 93 11.26 7.15 5.40
N HIS A 94 11.52 8.44 5.29
CA HIS A 94 12.55 8.97 4.40
C HIS A 94 13.96 8.63 4.89
N LYS A 95 14.88 8.41 3.94
CA LYS A 95 16.29 8.04 4.23
C LYS A 95 17.02 9.04 5.13
N THR A 96 16.62 10.32 5.13
CA THR A 96 17.22 11.36 5.97
C THR A 96 17.06 11.11 7.46
N GLN A 97 16.13 10.25 7.89
CA GLN A 97 15.99 9.90 9.30
C GLN A 97 17.22 9.14 9.82
N VAL A 98 17.89 8.39 8.93
CA VAL A 98 19.15 7.70 9.26
C VAL A 98 20.26 8.72 9.57
N ASP A 99 20.39 9.76 8.74
CA ASP A 99 21.37 10.83 8.94
C ASP A 99 21.12 11.59 10.25
N ARG A 100 19.84 11.75 10.62
CA ARG A 100 19.40 12.38 11.87
C ARG A 100 19.49 11.47 13.10
N LYS A 101 19.88 10.20 12.91
CA LYS A 101 19.95 9.17 13.97
C LYS A 101 18.61 8.97 14.70
N VAL A 102 17.50 9.14 13.99
CA VAL A 102 16.16 8.92 14.53
C VAL A 102 15.72 7.49 14.16
N PRO A 103 15.55 6.58 15.13
CA PRO A 103 15.08 5.24 14.85
C PRO A 103 13.58 5.25 14.53
N LEU A 104 13.19 4.56 13.46
CA LEU A 104 11.79 4.33 13.12
C LEU A 104 11.23 3.21 14.02
N LYS A 105 10.14 3.49 14.73
CA LYS A 105 9.47 2.52 15.60
C LYS A 105 8.13 2.07 15.00
N PHE A 106 7.71 0.85 15.30
CA PHE A 106 6.47 0.29 14.78
C PHE A 106 5.24 1.08 15.24
N GLU A 107 5.23 1.49 16.51
CA GLU A 107 4.10 2.22 17.09
C GLU A 107 3.86 3.56 16.38
N VAL A 108 4.91 4.21 15.89
CA VAL A 108 4.82 5.47 15.14
C VAL A 108 4.19 5.25 13.76
N ILE A 109 4.50 4.11 13.11
CA ILE A 109 3.90 3.77 11.81
C ILE A 109 2.42 3.43 12.00
N GLU A 110 2.08 2.64 13.02
CA GLU A 110 0.69 2.29 13.33
C GLU A 110 -0.15 3.53 13.63
N GLN A 111 0.36 4.45 14.45
CA GLN A 111 -0.29 5.74 14.71
C GLN A 111 -0.54 6.54 13.43
N GLN A 112 0.43 6.59 12.52
CA GLN A 112 0.26 7.29 11.24
C GLN A 112 -0.80 6.62 10.35
N LEU A 113 -0.83 5.28 10.32
CA LEU A 113 -1.86 4.55 9.58
C LEU A 113 -3.26 4.75 10.20
N ASP A 114 -3.36 4.86 11.52
CA ASP A 114 -4.62 5.16 12.19
C ASP A 114 -5.11 6.59 11.91
N ILE A 115 -4.19 7.56 11.79
CA ILE A 115 -4.52 8.91 11.29
C ILE A 115 -5.10 8.83 9.87
N PHE A 116 -4.48 8.05 8.97
CA PHE A 116 -4.99 7.86 7.62
C PHE A 116 -6.39 7.23 7.62
N LYS A 117 -6.62 6.19 8.45
CA LYS A 117 -7.97 5.62 8.63
C LYS A 117 -8.97 6.67 9.07
N GLY A 118 -8.63 7.50 10.06
CA GLY A 118 -9.49 8.57 10.54
C GLY A 118 -9.87 9.55 9.43
N LEU A 119 -8.88 10.01 8.65
CA LEU A 119 -9.11 10.92 7.52
C LEU A 119 -9.99 10.29 6.43
N VAL A 120 -9.71 9.04 6.05
CA VAL A 120 -10.51 8.33 5.05
C VAL A 120 -11.93 8.12 5.55
N MET A 121 -12.14 7.81 6.83
CA MET A 121 -13.47 7.67 7.43
C MET A 121 -14.24 9.00 7.50
N MET A 122 -13.55 10.13 7.66
CA MET A 122 -14.19 11.45 7.58
C MET A 122 -14.59 11.80 6.13
N ALA A 123 -13.73 11.46 5.17
CA ALA A 123 -13.96 11.73 3.74
C ALA A 123 -15.02 10.79 3.14
N TYR A 124 -14.98 9.53 3.53
CA TYR A 124 -15.76 8.41 3.03
C TYR A 124 -16.22 7.54 4.22
N PRO A 125 -17.27 7.96 4.95
CA PRO A 125 -17.75 7.23 6.12
C PRO A 125 -18.06 5.77 5.81
N GLY A 126 -17.49 4.84 6.59
CA GLY A 126 -17.64 3.41 6.34
C GLY A 126 -17.09 2.94 4.98
N TYR A 127 -16.14 3.69 4.41
CA TYR A 127 -15.61 3.53 3.04
C TYR A 127 -16.68 3.64 1.94
N HIS A 128 -17.86 4.20 2.25
CA HIS A 128 -18.87 4.50 1.23
C HIS A 128 -18.32 5.52 0.24
N GLY A 129 -18.38 5.20 -1.06
CA GLY A 129 -17.79 6.02 -2.12
C GLY A 129 -16.40 5.57 -2.56
N LEU A 130 -15.81 4.57 -1.89
CA LEU A 130 -14.60 3.90 -2.35
C LEU A 130 -14.94 2.50 -2.84
N GLY A 131 -14.54 2.18 -4.08
CA GLY A 131 -14.63 0.82 -4.60
C GLY A 131 -13.78 -0.15 -3.75
N GLU A 132 -14.13 -1.43 -3.78
CA GLU A 132 -13.35 -2.48 -3.09
C GLU A 132 -11.91 -2.57 -3.62
N TRP A 133 -11.69 -2.13 -4.86
CA TRP A 133 -10.38 -2.04 -5.50
C TRP A 133 -9.60 -0.76 -5.17
N GLU A 134 -10.12 0.15 -4.34
CA GLU A 134 -9.39 1.38 -3.99
C GLU A 134 -8.13 1.02 -3.17
N PRO A 135 -6.91 1.35 -3.64
CA PRO A 135 -5.69 0.93 -2.99
C PRO A 135 -5.60 1.36 -1.52
N ILE A 136 -6.01 2.58 -1.19
CA ILE A 136 -5.94 3.06 0.20
C ILE A 136 -6.93 2.31 1.10
N ARG A 137 -8.11 1.93 0.59
CA ARG A 137 -9.07 1.12 1.34
C ARG A 137 -8.48 -0.26 1.64
N PHE A 138 -7.97 -0.94 0.62
CA PHE A 138 -7.32 -2.24 0.75
C PHE A 138 -6.18 -2.22 1.79
N LEU A 139 -5.30 -1.22 1.70
CA LEU A 139 -4.16 -1.07 2.62
C LEU A 139 -4.58 -0.80 4.07
N LEU A 140 -5.73 -0.18 4.31
CA LEU A 140 -6.19 0.19 5.64
C LEU A 140 -7.16 -0.82 6.28
N GLU A 141 -7.95 -1.55 5.47
CA GLU A 141 -8.88 -2.58 5.93
C GLU A 141 -8.26 -3.97 6.06
N GLU A 142 -7.42 -4.41 5.11
CA GLU A 142 -7.03 -5.81 5.09
C GLU A 142 -5.99 -6.18 6.16
N PRO A 143 -6.20 -7.31 6.88
CA PRO A 143 -5.15 -7.90 7.69
C PRO A 143 -4.01 -8.35 6.79
N GLU A 144 -2.79 -7.96 7.14
CA GLU A 144 -1.57 -8.03 6.29
C GLU A 144 -1.10 -9.44 5.89
N ASP A 145 -1.82 -10.48 6.30
CA ASP A 145 -1.39 -11.87 6.23
C ASP A 145 -1.63 -12.57 4.88
N ASP A 146 -2.38 -11.96 3.94
CA ASP A 146 -2.81 -12.64 2.71
C ASP A 146 -2.10 -12.17 1.41
N HIS A 147 -1.05 -11.36 1.51
CA HIS A 147 -0.24 -11.03 0.34
C HIS A 147 0.64 -12.21 -0.08
N PRO A 148 0.56 -12.71 -1.34
CA PRO A 148 1.30 -13.90 -1.78
C PRO A 148 2.83 -13.71 -1.80
N GLU A 149 3.31 -12.46 -1.76
CA GLU A 149 4.74 -12.13 -1.64
C GLU A 149 5.22 -12.09 -0.17
N CYS A 150 4.32 -12.14 0.81
CA CYS A 150 4.68 -12.16 2.22
C CYS A 150 5.28 -13.51 2.61
N LEU A 151 6.54 -13.49 3.03
CA LEU A 151 7.20 -14.67 3.57
C LEU A 151 6.60 -15.01 4.95
N VAL A 152 5.84 -16.09 4.99
CA VAL A 152 5.33 -16.68 6.24
C VAL A 152 6.50 -17.33 6.98
N LEU A 153 6.75 -16.91 8.22
CA LEU A 153 7.89 -17.36 9.02
C LEU A 153 7.95 -18.89 9.12
N GLU A 154 6.80 -19.54 9.31
CA GLU A 154 6.68 -20.98 9.45
C GLU A 154 7.02 -21.75 8.16
N LYS A 155 6.79 -21.11 7.01
CA LYS A 155 6.98 -21.67 5.67
C LYS A 155 8.29 -21.21 5.02
N THR A 156 9.10 -20.39 5.70
CA THR A 156 10.31 -19.78 5.14
C THR A 156 11.55 -20.23 5.91
N SER A 157 12.63 -20.51 5.19
CA SER A 157 13.95 -20.84 5.74
C SER A 157 14.99 -19.81 5.29
N LEU A 158 15.83 -19.38 6.22
CA LEU A 158 16.97 -18.49 5.96
C LEU A 158 18.23 -19.33 5.78
N TRP A 159 18.89 -19.18 4.64
CA TRP A 159 20.13 -19.87 4.31
C TRP A 159 21.27 -18.88 4.18
N ILE A 160 22.41 -19.20 4.79
CA ILE A 160 23.63 -18.40 4.71
C ILE A 160 24.80 -19.35 4.45
N VAL A 161 25.50 -19.16 3.33
CA VAL A 161 26.66 -19.99 2.91
C VAL A 161 26.34 -21.49 3.06
N SER A 162 25.25 -21.93 2.41
CA SER A 162 24.77 -23.32 2.41
C SER A 162 24.42 -23.90 3.80
N LYS A 163 24.30 -23.06 4.83
CA LYS A 163 23.77 -23.45 6.15
C LYS A 163 22.35 -22.92 6.33
N GLU A 164 21.42 -23.79 6.67
CA GLU A 164 20.07 -23.38 7.10
C GLU A 164 20.13 -22.87 8.55
N LEU A 165 19.64 -21.65 8.79
CA LEU A 165 19.52 -21.11 10.12
C LEU A 165 18.22 -21.61 10.75
N GLN A 166 18.37 -22.46 11.76
CA GLN A 166 17.27 -23.01 12.56
C GLN A 166 17.19 -22.34 13.93
N ALA A 167 15.99 -21.89 14.31
CA ALA A 167 15.70 -21.45 15.67
C ALA A 167 15.74 -22.65 16.65
N PRO A 168 16.23 -22.50 17.89
CA PRO A 168 16.65 -21.25 18.55
C PRO A 168 18.16 -20.95 18.47
N LYS A 169 18.92 -21.58 17.55
CA LYS A 169 20.38 -21.39 17.48
C LYS A 169 20.72 -19.94 17.14
N LEU A 170 21.74 -19.42 17.81
CA LEU A 170 22.21 -18.06 17.61
C LEU A 170 23.17 -17.98 16.42
N PHE A 171 23.30 -16.79 15.84
CA PHE A 171 24.21 -16.54 14.71
C PHE A 171 25.66 -16.96 15.02
N LYS A 172 26.12 -16.73 16.25
CA LYS A 172 27.45 -17.13 16.73
C LYS A 172 27.68 -18.64 16.69
N ASP A 173 26.63 -19.45 16.79
CA ASP A 173 26.72 -20.91 16.74
C ASP A 173 27.02 -21.41 15.32
N TYR A 174 26.72 -20.60 14.29
CA TYR A 174 26.98 -20.93 12.89
C TYR A 174 28.28 -20.33 12.35
N PHE A 175 28.64 -19.11 12.80
CA PHE A 175 29.69 -18.29 12.17
C PHE A 175 30.75 -17.74 13.15
N GLY A 176 30.62 -18.04 14.46
CA GLY A 176 31.53 -17.57 15.50
C GLY A 176 31.28 -16.13 15.94
N THR A 177 32.23 -15.56 16.69
CA THR A 177 32.12 -14.23 17.33
C THR A 177 32.90 -13.13 16.59
N ASN A 178 33.22 -13.33 15.32
CA ASN A 178 34.09 -12.41 14.58
C ASN A 178 33.31 -11.14 14.16
N GLU A 179 33.84 -9.95 14.41
CA GLU A 179 33.10 -8.69 14.30
C GLU A 179 32.92 -8.17 12.87
N LYS A 180 33.68 -8.69 11.89
CA LYS A 180 33.61 -8.24 10.49
C LYS A 180 33.54 -9.42 9.52
N GLN A 181 32.33 -9.84 9.20
CA GLN A 181 32.06 -10.86 8.17
C GLN A 181 31.01 -10.33 7.18
N LYS A 182 31.17 -10.72 5.91
CA LYS A 182 30.18 -10.47 4.86
C LYS A 182 29.62 -11.81 4.40
N PHE A 183 28.31 -11.89 4.27
CA PHE A 183 27.60 -13.12 3.94
C PHE A 183 26.66 -12.91 2.77
N VAL A 184 26.49 -13.95 1.96
CA VAL A 184 25.39 -14.05 1.01
C VAL A 184 24.29 -14.87 1.68
N ALA A 185 23.10 -14.28 1.78
CA ALA A 185 21.93 -14.87 2.40
C ALA A 185 20.84 -15.07 1.36
N LYS A 186 20.09 -16.18 1.47
CA LYS A 186 18.93 -16.49 0.63
C LYS A 186 17.75 -16.88 1.51
N LEU A 187 16.58 -16.34 1.21
CA LEU A 187 15.31 -16.76 1.78
C LEU A 187 14.60 -17.67 0.78
N GLN A 188 14.06 -18.80 1.24
CA GLN A 188 13.34 -19.74 0.39
C GLN A 188 12.32 -20.56 1.17
N ALA A 189 11.39 -21.20 0.47
CA ALA A 189 10.39 -22.07 1.07
C ALA A 189 11.06 -23.20 1.88
N ARG A 190 10.53 -23.48 3.07
CA ARG A 190 11.04 -24.54 3.94
C ARG A 190 10.89 -25.89 3.23
N GLY A 191 11.97 -26.68 3.20
CA GLY A 191 12.00 -27.96 2.50
C GLY A 191 12.48 -27.90 1.04
N ALA A 192 12.77 -26.72 0.49
CA ALA A 192 13.29 -26.57 -0.88
C ALA A 192 14.75 -27.04 -1.08
N GLY A 193 15.40 -27.60 -0.05
CA GLY A 193 16.79 -28.06 -0.09
C GLY A 193 17.80 -26.90 -0.04
N ALA A 194 19.11 -27.20 -0.07
CA ALA A 194 20.13 -26.16 -0.02
C ALA A 194 20.12 -25.28 -1.29
N PRO A 195 20.35 -23.96 -1.17
CA PRO A 195 20.53 -23.09 -2.31
C PRO A 195 21.67 -23.59 -3.22
N GLN A 196 21.40 -23.68 -4.52
CA GLN A 196 22.44 -23.81 -5.55
C GLN A 196 23.18 -22.49 -5.77
#